data_AF-A0A7S2FNF3-F1
#
_entry.id   AF-A0A7S2FNF3-F1
#
_cell.length_a   1.000
_cell.length_b   1.000
_cell.length_c   1.000
_cell.angle_alpha   90.00
_cell.angle_beta   90.00
_cell.angle_gamma   90.00
#
_symmetry.space_group_name_H-M   'P 1'
#
loop_
_entity.id
_entity.type
_entity.pdbx_description
1 polymer ?
#
loop_
_entity_poly.entity_id
_entity_poly.type
_entity_poly.pdbx_seq_one_letter_code
_entity_poly.pdbx_strand_id
1 'polypeptide(L)'
;RVAGKGTELKFGRGGFQGGRGASYGKEWFISHLPEELDFPGEYHYNATEAMLYFVSGSGTLDCKGDPNCDPTRTQIPPVGGARPPTFEVAQIKTLFRLQGTQTAPVSRVTFSSLTFTGAAMTFLDPHGVPSGGDWALQRSAALFFEGAVNVTLERCELLRLDGNAIMLSGFNRHVNISHNTILSTGGTAIALWGYTNGTHPLQPAGTGPDGTAGNFPRYTTVHGNFIRHLGIHEKQSSCLFQAKAAQTYVSNNICFDVPRAGINLNDGFGGGNNVSWNLLFQTCGESGDHGALNTWDRQSFVTTVRDGTPSVVPATTAIHHNFIVADYDADGGMVDNDDGSSFYDEYSNFGIYGGAKMGNYDGHAKRSHGNVFAFPNVYGKSCFWNWAGWFPIEGESERFYENTCIMDGPAQNYIAMLPQSCSFADPSTVSVHVRDNKVFAPNADVIVRCGTNTLPFSRWKELGLDPGSTVANLPTNDKVIEMGAAVLGVPLTIPLMGSGRE
;
A
#
# COMPACT_ATOMS: atom_id res chain seq x y z
N ARG A 1 -35.62 7.02 9.70
CA ARG A 1 -35.40 6.03 10.79
C ARG A 1 -36.45 4.93 10.68
N VAL A 2 -36.08 3.77 10.16
CA VAL A 2 -36.83 2.52 10.34
C VAL A 2 -35.90 1.61 11.13
N ALA A 3 -36.16 1.47 12.42
CA ALA A 3 -35.56 0.44 13.25
C ALA A 3 -36.32 -0.86 12.97
N GLY A 4 -35.82 -1.66 12.04
CA GLY A 4 -36.33 -2.98 11.69
C GLY A 4 -35.20 -3.99 11.71
N LYS A 5 -35.51 -5.22 12.15
CA LYS A 5 -34.61 -6.38 12.11
C LYS A 5 -33.81 -6.39 10.80
N GLY A 6 -32.48 -6.51 10.93
CA GLY A 6 -31.52 -6.25 9.85
C GLY A 6 -31.96 -6.78 8.50
N THR A 7 -32.05 -5.88 7.52
CA THR A 7 -32.22 -6.23 6.12
C THR A 7 -30.98 -7.02 5.70
N GLU A 8 -31.12 -8.33 5.50
CA GLU A 8 -30.06 -9.17 4.94
C GLU A 8 -29.97 -8.87 3.44
N LEU A 9 -28.92 -8.15 3.03
CA LEU A 9 -28.57 -7.96 1.62
C LEU A 9 -27.79 -9.18 1.14
N LYS A 10 -28.34 -9.91 0.16
CA LYS A 10 -27.65 -11.04 -0.48
C LYS A 10 -27.06 -10.57 -1.81
N PHE A 11 -25.74 -10.60 -1.91
CA PHE A 11 -25.02 -10.26 -3.13
C PHE A 11 -24.98 -11.45 -4.10
N GLY A 12 -25.19 -11.21 -5.40
CA GLY A 12 -25.28 -12.25 -6.42
C GLY A 12 -23.96 -12.56 -7.14
N ARG A 13 -23.22 -11.54 -7.57
CA ARG A 13 -21.93 -11.65 -8.30
C ARG A 13 -20.88 -10.77 -7.64
N GLY A 14 -19.60 -11.08 -7.90
CA GLY A 14 -18.44 -10.43 -7.29
C GLY A 14 -17.82 -11.26 -6.18
N GLY A 15 -17.05 -10.59 -5.34
CA GLY A 15 -16.43 -11.13 -4.15
C GLY A 15 -16.21 -10.03 -3.13
N PHE A 16 -15.75 -10.41 -1.94
CA PHE A 16 -15.24 -9.44 -0.99
C PHE A 16 -13.85 -9.02 -1.44
N GLN A 17 -13.61 -7.70 -1.50
CA GLN A 17 -12.27 -7.17 -1.72
C GLN A 17 -11.37 -7.46 -0.49
N GLY A 18 -11.99 -7.51 0.69
CA GLY A 18 -11.35 -7.96 1.92
C GLY A 18 -11.40 -9.48 2.05
N GLY A 19 -10.25 -10.13 2.15
CA GLY A 19 -10.12 -11.59 2.23
C GLY A 19 -10.76 -12.25 3.47
N ARG A 20 -11.14 -11.45 4.47
CA ARG A 20 -11.77 -11.92 5.71
C ARG A 20 -13.22 -11.47 5.93
N GLY A 21 -13.69 -10.53 5.10
CA GLY A 21 -15.05 -9.97 5.20
C GLY A 21 -15.33 -9.28 6.54
N ALA A 22 -16.37 -8.45 6.58
CA ALA A 22 -16.92 -7.92 7.82
C ALA A 22 -18.43 -8.21 7.87
N SER A 23 -18.96 -8.45 9.06
CA SER A 23 -20.41 -8.65 9.27
C SER A 23 -21.19 -7.34 9.36
N TYR A 24 -20.51 -6.20 9.21
CA TYR A 24 -21.06 -4.86 9.16
C TYR A 24 -20.45 -4.11 7.97
N GLY A 25 -21.22 -3.20 7.39
CA GLY A 25 -20.74 -2.27 6.36
C GLY A 25 -20.78 -0.84 6.88
N LYS A 26 -20.07 0.06 6.19
CA LYS A 26 -20.16 1.51 6.39
C LYS A 26 -20.86 2.15 5.19
N GLU A 27 -20.21 3.12 4.54
CA GLU A 27 -20.71 3.79 3.36
C GLU A 27 -20.96 2.79 2.23
N TRP A 28 -22.00 3.04 1.45
CA TRP A 28 -22.35 2.25 0.27
C TRP A 28 -22.84 3.20 -0.82
N PHE A 29 -22.70 2.78 -2.06
CA PHE A 29 -23.28 3.43 -3.22
C PHE A 29 -24.05 2.42 -4.05
N ILE A 30 -25.01 2.90 -4.81
CA ILE A 30 -25.69 2.16 -5.88
C ILE A 30 -25.28 2.78 -7.20
N SER A 31 -25.21 1.97 -8.25
CA SER A 31 -24.84 2.45 -9.59
C SER A 31 -25.57 1.62 -10.65
N HIS A 32 -25.51 2.08 -11.90
CA HIS A 32 -26.12 1.41 -13.06
C HIS A 32 -27.66 1.34 -13.04
N LEU A 33 -28.31 2.32 -12.39
CA LEU A 33 -29.76 2.49 -12.38
C LEU A 33 -30.17 3.70 -13.22
N PRO A 34 -31.25 3.63 -14.01
CA PRO A 34 -31.73 4.80 -14.76
C PRO A 34 -32.20 5.93 -13.83
N GLU A 35 -32.65 5.62 -12.61
CA GLU A 35 -33.07 6.59 -11.61
C GLU A 35 -31.92 7.42 -11.04
N GLU A 36 -30.68 6.93 -11.13
CA GLU A 36 -29.46 7.60 -10.67
C GLU A 36 -28.76 8.36 -11.81
N LEU A 37 -29.41 8.51 -12.98
CA LEU A 37 -28.87 9.28 -14.11
C LEU A 37 -29.33 10.75 -13.99
N ASP A 38 -28.69 11.52 -13.11
CA ASP A 38 -29.15 12.87 -12.74
C ASP A 38 -28.08 13.97 -12.78
N PHE A 39 -26.83 13.64 -13.12
CA PHE A 39 -25.72 14.60 -13.16
C PHE A 39 -24.91 14.59 -14.47
N PRO A 40 -24.39 15.74 -14.97
CA PRO A 40 -23.64 15.78 -16.21
C PRO A 40 -22.40 14.89 -16.25
N GLY A 41 -22.24 14.14 -17.33
CA GLY A 41 -21.16 13.17 -17.50
C GLY A 41 -21.54 11.74 -17.08
N GLU A 42 -22.66 11.55 -16.39
CA GLU A 42 -23.20 10.23 -16.10
C GLU A 42 -23.81 9.57 -17.33
N TYR A 43 -23.83 8.24 -17.30
CA TYR A 43 -24.42 7.42 -18.36
C TYR A 43 -25.13 6.19 -17.81
N HIS A 44 -26.14 5.72 -18.55
CA HIS A 44 -26.83 4.47 -18.29
C HIS A 44 -26.99 3.71 -19.60
N TYR A 45 -26.57 2.44 -19.64
CA TYR A 45 -26.79 1.57 -20.79
C TYR A 45 -27.93 0.59 -20.49
N ASN A 46 -29.05 0.75 -21.19
CA ASN A 46 -30.14 -0.20 -21.15
C ASN A 46 -29.84 -1.35 -22.12
N ALA A 47 -29.44 -2.49 -21.58
CA ALA A 47 -29.07 -3.66 -22.37
C ALA A 47 -30.25 -4.31 -23.12
N THR A 48 -31.48 -4.17 -22.62
CA THR A 48 -32.69 -4.74 -23.25
C THR A 48 -33.04 -3.96 -24.52
N GLU A 49 -32.90 -2.64 -24.47
CA GLU A 49 -33.18 -1.75 -25.61
C GLU A 49 -31.96 -1.52 -26.49
N ALA A 50 -30.76 -1.91 -26.03
CA ALA A 50 -29.47 -1.56 -26.60
C ALA A 50 -29.28 -0.03 -26.75
N MET A 51 -29.72 0.73 -25.74
CA MET A 51 -29.70 2.19 -25.74
C MET A 51 -28.74 2.74 -24.68
N LEU A 52 -27.83 3.64 -25.09
CA LEU A 52 -26.97 4.41 -24.20
C LEU A 52 -27.60 5.78 -23.94
N TYR A 53 -27.95 6.04 -22.69
CA TYR A 53 -28.38 7.33 -22.19
C TYR A 53 -27.17 8.04 -21.58
N PHE A 54 -26.96 9.33 -21.90
CA PHE A 54 -25.84 10.12 -21.43
C PHE A 54 -26.31 11.54 -21.09
N VAL A 55 -25.98 12.04 -19.90
CA VAL A 55 -26.31 13.40 -19.49
C VAL A 55 -25.26 14.37 -20.02
N SER A 56 -25.64 15.13 -21.04
CA SER A 56 -24.81 16.20 -21.61
C SER A 56 -25.10 17.57 -20.99
N GLY A 57 -24.21 18.56 -21.22
CA GLY A 57 -24.39 19.94 -20.75
C GLY A 57 -23.66 20.26 -19.44
N SER A 58 -23.75 21.48 -18.94
CA SER A 58 -23.21 21.87 -17.63
C SER A 58 -24.30 21.80 -16.57
N GLY A 59 -23.97 21.39 -15.36
CA GLY A 59 -24.90 21.30 -14.24
C GLY A 59 -24.21 21.63 -12.93
N THR A 60 -25.00 22.17 -12.01
CA THR A 60 -24.61 22.44 -10.64
C THR A 60 -25.05 21.26 -9.79
N LEU A 61 -24.17 20.74 -8.93
CA LEU A 61 -24.47 19.58 -8.09
C LEU A 61 -25.66 19.87 -7.17
N ASP A 62 -26.74 19.10 -7.32
CA ASP A 62 -27.84 19.13 -6.35
C ASP A 62 -27.41 18.34 -5.11
N CYS A 63 -26.98 19.07 -4.09
CA CYS A 63 -26.49 18.48 -2.86
C CYS A 63 -27.56 17.72 -2.05
N LYS A 64 -28.85 17.81 -2.38
CA LYS A 64 -29.96 17.12 -1.69
C LYS A 64 -29.90 17.18 -0.15
N GLY A 65 -29.32 18.25 0.40
CA GLY A 65 -29.15 18.48 1.83
C GLY A 65 -27.91 17.83 2.49
N ASP A 66 -26.98 17.26 1.72
CA ASP A 66 -25.69 16.78 2.24
C ASP A 66 -24.83 17.99 2.71
N PRO A 67 -24.49 18.06 4.01
CA PRO A 67 -23.69 19.16 4.56
C PRO A 67 -22.23 19.18 4.08
N ASN A 68 -21.73 18.09 3.50
CA ASN A 68 -20.35 17.98 2.98
C ASN A 68 -20.27 18.22 1.46
N CYS A 69 -21.40 18.38 0.80
CA CYS A 69 -21.46 18.64 -0.63
C CYS A 69 -21.21 20.13 -0.91
N ASP A 70 -20.37 20.42 -1.91
CA ASP A 70 -20.15 21.77 -2.42
C ASP A 70 -21.11 22.04 -3.59
N PRO A 71 -22.21 22.81 -3.38
CA PRO A 71 -23.17 23.11 -4.44
C PRO A 71 -22.60 24.09 -5.47
N THR A 72 -21.39 24.63 -5.28
CA THR A 72 -20.71 25.43 -6.30
C THR A 72 -19.93 24.57 -7.28
N ARG A 73 -19.80 23.26 -6.99
CA ARG A 73 -19.19 22.30 -7.89
C ARG A 73 -20.02 22.20 -9.17
N THR A 74 -19.47 22.77 -10.22
CA THR A 74 -19.99 22.67 -11.57
C THR A 74 -19.18 21.63 -12.31
N GLN A 75 -19.85 20.59 -12.81
CA GLN A 75 -19.20 19.63 -13.70
C GLN A 75 -19.49 20.08 -15.13
N ILE A 76 -18.42 20.46 -15.82
CA ILE A 76 -18.44 20.65 -17.26
C ILE A 76 -17.96 19.31 -17.80
N PRO A 77 -18.84 18.47 -18.37
CA PRO A 77 -18.38 17.24 -19.00
C PRO A 77 -17.39 17.61 -20.12
N PRO A 78 -16.43 16.74 -20.47
CA PRO A 78 -15.33 17.07 -21.40
C PRO A 78 -15.77 17.47 -22.83
N VAL A 79 -17.08 17.55 -23.08
CA VAL A 79 -17.74 17.75 -24.37
C VAL A 79 -17.72 19.24 -24.75
N GLY A 80 -16.51 19.77 -24.97
CA GLY A 80 -16.27 21.11 -25.49
C GLY A 80 -15.74 21.06 -26.92
N GLY A 81 -16.55 20.64 -27.90
CA GLY A 81 -16.13 20.61 -29.31
C GLY A 81 -17.28 20.48 -30.31
N ALA A 82 -17.06 20.93 -31.55
CA ALA A 82 -18.04 20.93 -32.65
C ALA A 82 -18.33 19.53 -33.26
N ARG A 83 -17.79 18.46 -32.67
CA ARG A 83 -18.04 17.06 -33.08
C ARG A 83 -18.77 16.33 -31.95
N PRO A 84 -19.74 15.46 -32.27
CA PRO A 84 -20.34 14.60 -31.26
C PRO A 84 -19.23 13.77 -30.58
N PRO A 85 -19.30 13.56 -29.25
CA PRO A 85 -18.32 12.74 -28.54
C PRO A 85 -18.25 11.34 -29.15
N THR A 86 -17.03 10.81 -29.29
CA THR A 86 -16.83 9.39 -29.57
C THR A 86 -17.01 8.63 -28.27
N PHE A 87 -17.99 7.72 -28.24
CA PHE A 87 -18.18 6.80 -27.12
C PHE A 87 -17.45 5.49 -27.43
N GLU A 88 -16.56 5.07 -26.53
CA GLU A 88 -15.83 3.81 -26.62
C GLU A 88 -16.25 2.91 -25.45
N VAL A 89 -16.59 1.66 -25.74
CA VAL A 89 -16.94 0.67 -24.71
C VAL A 89 -15.96 -0.49 -24.78
N ALA A 90 -15.23 -0.71 -23.69
CA ALA A 90 -14.31 -1.84 -23.57
C ALA A 90 -15.09 -3.16 -23.47
N GLN A 91 -14.71 -4.15 -24.29
CA GLN A 91 -15.35 -5.48 -24.32
C GLN A 91 -14.45 -6.60 -23.82
N ILE A 92 -13.12 -6.47 -23.98
CA ILE A 92 -12.15 -7.51 -23.66
C ILE A 92 -11.39 -7.13 -22.39
N LYS A 93 -11.27 -8.06 -21.44
CA LYS A 93 -10.59 -7.84 -20.14
C LYS A 93 -9.07 -7.98 -20.21
N THR A 94 -8.58 -8.84 -21.11
CA THR A 94 -7.15 -9.13 -21.29
C THR A 94 -6.76 -8.85 -22.73
N LEU A 95 -5.94 -7.83 -22.94
CA LEU A 95 -5.44 -7.41 -24.24
C LEU A 95 -4.29 -8.32 -24.70
N PHE A 96 -3.38 -8.67 -23.79
CA PHE A 96 -2.25 -9.55 -24.06
C PHE A 96 -2.08 -10.61 -22.98
N ARG A 97 -1.86 -11.85 -23.42
CA ARG A 97 -1.60 -12.99 -22.53
C ARG A 97 -0.33 -13.71 -22.94
N LEU A 98 0.67 -13.73 -22.06
CA LEU A 98 1.80 -14.66 -22.17
C LEU A 98 1.48 -15.88 -21.31
N GLN A 99 1.32 -17.04 -21.94
CA GLN A 99 0.94 -18.27 -21.27
C GLN A 99 1.93 -19.37 -21.60
N GLY A 100 2.76 -19.72 -20.63
CA GLY A 100 3.69 -20.86 -20.66
C GLY A 100 3.59 -21.68 -19.38
N THR A 101 4.61 -22.48 -19.12
CA THR A 101 4.76 -23.25 -17.87
C THR A 101 6.19 -23.13 -17.34
N GLN A 102 6.45 -23.66 -16.14
CA GLN A 102 7.83 -23.72 -15.60
C GLN A 102 8.79 -24.50 -16.52
N THR A 103 8.30 -25.58 -17.15
CA THR A 103 9.10 -26.46 -18.01
C THR A 103 9.15 -26.01 -19.46
N ALA A 104 8.18 -25.20 -19.90
CA ALA A 104 8.10 -24.64 -21.25
C ALA A 104 7.67 -23.16 -21.18
N PRO A 105 8.56 -22.25 -20.74
CA PRO A 105 8.19 -20.86 -20.57
C PRO A 105 8.11 -20.09 -21.89
N VAL A 106 7.21 -19.11 -21.94
CA VAL A 106 7.31 -18.03 -22.95
C VAL A 106 8.51 -17.18 -22.58
N SER A 107 9.46 -16.98 -23.51
CA SER A 107 10.70 -16.29 -23.15
C SER A 107 11.11 -15.21 -24.13
N ARG A 108 11.81 -14.19 -23.61
CA ARG A 108 12.42 -13.09 -24.39
C ARG A 108 11.39 -12.28 -25.18
N VAL A 109 10.35 -11.83 -24.50
CA VAL A 109 9.31 -10.95 -25.05
C VAL A 109 9.57 -9.52 -24.61
N THR A 110 9.48 -8.57 -25.53
CA THR A 110 9.58 -7.14 -25.21
C THR A 110 8.37 -6.39 -25.74
N PHE A 111 7.71 -5.66 -24.86
CA PHE A 111 6.74 -4.63 -25.18
C PHE A 111 7.44 -3.29 -24.94
N SER A 112 7.59 -2.47 -25.98
CA SER A 112 8.22 -1.15 -25.86
C SER A 112 7.39 -0.11 -26.59
N SER A 113 7.17 1.04 -25.93
CA SER A 113 6.58 2.22 -26.59
C SER A 113 5.20 1.97 -27.20
N LEU A 114 4.40 1.14 -26.53
CA LEU A 114 3.02 0.83 -26.89
C LEU A 114 2.05 1.51 -25.93
N THR A 115 0.88 1.90 -26.43
CA THR A 115 -0.26 2.31 -25.61
C THR A 115 -1.27 1.17 -25.54
N PHE A 116 -1.56 0.71 -24.32
CA PHE A 116 -2.61 -0.24 -24.01
C PHE A 116 -3.78 0.51 -23.36
N THR A 117 -4.98 0.39 -23.94
CA THR A 117 -6.16 1.10 -23.44
C THR A 117 -7.43 0.30 -23.69
N GLY A 118 -8.49 0.57 -22.91
CA GLY A 118 -9.83 0.03 -23.16
C GLY A 118 -9.95 -1.45 -22.82
N ALA A 119 -9.41 -1.87 -21.67
CA ALA A 119 -9.69 -3.19 -21.10
C ALA A 119 -10.95 -3.12 -20.21
N ALA A 120 -11.84 -4.10 -20.36
CA ALA A 120 -13.15 -4.11 -19.70
C ALA A 120 -13.06 -4.35 -18.19
N MET A 121 -14.08 -3.88 -17.47
CA MET A 121 -14.16 -3.95 -16.01
C MET A 121 -14.10 -5.38 -15.48
N THR A 122 -13.33 -5.58 -14.41
CA THR A 122 -13.22 -6.89 -13.71
C THR A 122 -13.79 -6.88 -12.30
N PHE A 123 -14.30 -5.74 -11.82
CA PHE A 123 -14.78 -5.54 -10.44
C PHE A 123 -15.72 -6.62 -9.90
N LEU A 124 -16.63 -7.14 -10.74
CA LEU A 124 -17.58 -8.20 -10.35
C LEU A 124 -17.13 -9.62 -10.72
N ASP A 125 -15.92 -9.80 -11.23
CA ASP A 125 -15.35 -11.13 -11.44
C ASP A 125 -14.97 -11.77 -10.09
N PRO A 126 -14.86 -13.10 -10.02
CA PRO A 126 -14.51 -13.78 -8.78
C PRO A 126 -13.16 -13.32 -8.22
N HIS A 127 -13.18 -12.77 -7.00
CA HIS A 127 -11.97 -12.50 -6.22
C HIS A 127 -11.43 -13.80 -5.62
N GLY A 128 -10.11 -13.93 -5.61
CA GLY A 128 -9.44 -14.92 -4.79
C GLY A 128 -8.60 -14.25 -3.71
N VAL A 129 -8.41 -14.96 -2.60
CA VAL A 129 -7.57 -14.53 -1.48
C VAL A 129 -6.17 -15.11 -1.69
N PRO A 130 -5.14 -14.28 -1.96
CA PRO A 130 -3.81 -14.79 -2.31
C PRO A 130 -3.12 -15.52 -1.17
N SER A 131 -3.21 -15.02 0.06
CA SER A 131 -2.48 -15.50 1.23
C SER A 131 -3.18 -15.09 2.54
N GLY A 132 -2.46 -15.07 3.66
CA GLY A 132 -2.99 -14.72 4.98
C GLY A 132 -3.40 -13.26 5.15
N GLY A 133 -2.85 -12.34 4.34
CA GLY A 133 -3.18 -10.91 4.35
C GLY A 133 -4.61 -10.62 3.89
N ASP A 134 -5.07 -9.40 4.13
CA ASP A 134 -6.50 -9.05 3.99
C ASP A 134 -6.94 -8.70 2.58
N TRP A 135 -6.08 -8.76 1.58
CA TRP A 135 -6.46 -8.41 0.21
C TRP A 135 -6.97 -9.60 -0.57
N ALA A 136 -8.05 -9.37 -1.31
CA ALA A 136 -8.56 -10.24 -2.34
C ALA A 136 -8.68 -9.43 -3.63
N LEU A 137 -8.38 -10.07 -4.74
CA LEU A 137 -8.41 -9.45 -6.06
C LEU A 137 -8.71 -10.51 -7.11
N GLN A 138 -9.11 -10.06 -8.30
CA GLN A 138 -9.33 -10.95 -9.42
C GLN A 138 -7.98 -11.37 -10.01
N ARG A 139 -7.83 -12.67 -10.33
CA ARG A 139 -6.63 -13.17 -11.03
C ARG A 139 -6.74 -12.93 -12.54
N SER A 140 -6.84 -11.67 -12.93
CA SER A 140 -6.94 -11.19 -14.31
C SER A 140 -6.26 -9.83 -14.43
N ALA A 141 -5.88 -9.45 -15.66
CA ALA A 141 -5.35 -8.13 -15.98
C ALA A 141 -5.44 -7.86 -17.50
N ALA A 142 -5.26 -6.60 -17.89
CA ALA A 142 -5.10 -6.22 -19.29
C ALA A 142 -3.86 -6.89 -19.92
N LEU A 143 -2.73 -6.93 -19.20
CA LEU A 143 -1.53 -7.68 -19.54
C LEU A 143 -1.33 -8.80 -18.51
N PHE A 144 -1.50 -10.06 -18.93
CA PHE A 144 -1.44 -11.22 -18.06
C PHE A 144 -0.28 -12.14 -18.44
N PHE A 145 0.68 -12.33 -17.53
CA PHE A 145 1.86 -13.18 -17.75
C PHE A 145 1.88 -14.34 -16.75
N GLU A 146 1.92 -15.56 -17.27
CA GLU A 146 2.06 -16.79 -16.50
C GLU A 146 2.98 -17.76 -17.24
N GLY A 147 3.99 -18.29 -16.55
CA GLY A 147 4.99 -19.15 -17.16
C GLY A 147 5.92 -18.39 -18.10
N ALA A 148 6.39 -17.20 -17.71
CA ALA A 148 7.23 -16.35 -18.57
C ALA A 148 8.64 -16.08 -18.00
N VAL A 149 9.63 -15.91 -18.89
CA VAL A 149 11.04 -15.66 -18.53
C VAL A 149 11.63 -14.55 -19.40
N ASN A 150 12.34 -13.59 -18.80
CA ASN A 150 12.95 -12.46 -19.52
C ASN A 150 11.92 -11.67 -20.34
N VAL A 151 10.90 -11.13 -19.66
CA VAL A 151 9.90 -10.26 -20.28
C VAL A 151 10.24 -8.82 -19.93
N THR A 152 10.24 -7.93 -20.92
CA THR A 152 10.42 -6.50 -20.70
C THR A 152 9.16 -5.75 -21.13
N LEU A 153 8.63 -4.91 -20.26
CA LEU A 153 7.58 -3.93 -20.53
C LEU A 153 8.16 -2.55 -20.22
N GLU A 154 8.51 -1.80 -21.26
CA GLU A 154 9.23 -0.54 -21.10
C GLU A 154 8.66 0.63 -21.90
N ARG A 155 8.65 1.83 -21.30
CA ARG A 155 8.21 3.06 -21.97
C ARG A 155 6.80 2.95 -22.58
N CYS A 156 5.93 2.12 -22.01
CA CYS A 156 4.56 1.95 -22.45
C CYS A 156 3.61 2.87 -21.67
N GLU A 157 2.44 3.11 -22.27
CA GLU A 157 1.32 3.77 -21.62
C GLU A 157 0.21 2.74 -21.39
N LEU A 158 -0.28 2.64 -20.16
CA LEU A 158 -1.37 1.76 -19.76
C LEU A 158 -2.49 2.65 -19.22
N LEU A 159 -3.47 2.96 -20.06
CA LEU A 159 -4.45 4.02 -19.84
C LEU A 159 -5.87 3.44 -19.82
N ARG A 160 -6.73 3.86 -18.88
CA ARG A 160 -8.16 3.47 -18.87
C ARG A 160 -8.37 1.96 -19.00
N LEU A 161 -7.78 1.23 -18.04
CA LEU A 161 -7.89 -0.22 -17.95
C LEU A 161 -8.78 -0.54 -16.76
N ASP A 162 -10.03 -0.93 -16.96
CA ASP A 162 -11.05 -0.97 -15.90
C ASP A 162 -10.92 -2.18 -14.93
N GLY A 163 -9.83 -2.94 -15.03
CA GLY A 163 -9.46 -4.02 -14.10
C GLY A 163 -8.04 -3.81 -13.57
N ASN A 164 -7.29 -4.89 -13.33
CA ASN A 164 -5.85 -4.76 -13.07
C ASN A 164 -5.08 -4.48 -14.38
N ALA A 165 -4.03 -3.66 -14.35
CA ALA A 165 -3.26 -3.34 -15.55
C ALA A 165 -2.29 -4.47 -15.94
N ILE A 166 -1.45 -4.92 -15.00
CA ILE A 166 -0.45 -5.98 -15.20
C ILE A 166 -0.58 -7.04 -14.11
N MET A 167 -0.59 -8.31 -14.48
CA MET A 167 -0.58 -9.45 -13.55
C MET A 167 0.55 -10.42 -13.91
N LEU A 168 1.45 -10.67 -12.96
CA LEU A 168 2.39 -11.80 -13.00
C LEU A 168 1.82 -12.94 -12.14
N SER A 169 1.15 -13.87 -12.79
CA SER A 169 0.51 -15.02 -12.15
C SER A 169 1.45 -16.24 -12.17
N GLY A 170 1.55 -16.96 -11.05
CA GLY A 170 2.36 -18.16 -10.94
C GLY A 170 3.84 -17.93 -11.29
N PHE A 171 4.46 -18.87 -11.98
CA PHE A 171 5.87 -18.78 -12.34
C PHE A 171 6.16 -17.64 -13.33
N ASN A 172 6.99 -16.69 -12.90
CA ASN A 172 7.62 -15.69 -13.75
C ASN A 172 9.08 -15.46 -13.30
N ARG A 173 10.02 -15.26 -14.24
CA ARG A 173 11.44 -14.96 -13.92
C ARG A 173 11.95 -13.78 -14.73
N HIS A 174 12.67 -12.87 -14.08
CA HIS A 174 13.33 -11.75 -14.76
C HIS A 174 12.35 -10.91 -15.60
N VAL A 175 11.22 -10.54 -15.00
CA VAL A 175 10.28 -9.62 -15.64
C VAL A 175 10.67 -8.19 -15.25
N ASN A 176 10.90 -7.34 -16.24
CA ASN A 176 11.22 -5.92 -16.06
C ASN A 176 10.04 -5.05 -16.50
N ILE A 177 9.42 -4.34 -15.55
CA ILE A 177 8.35 -3.37 -15.77
C ILE A 177 8.93 -2.00 -15.47
N SER A 178 9.38 -1.28 -16.51
CA SER A 178 10.18 -0.07 -16.31
C SER A 178 9.76 1.14 -17.15
N HIS A 179 9.84 2.34 -16.58
CA HIS A 179 9.57 3.59 -17.28
C HIS A 179 8.20 3.67 -17.96
N ASN A 180 7.19 2.99 -17.41
CA ASN A 180 5.83 3.03 -17.95
C ASN A 180 5.00 4.11 -17.26
N THR A 181 3.98 4.60 -17.97
CA THR A 181 2.92 5.43 -17.38
C THR A 181 1.66 4.57 -17.22
N ILE A 182 1.15 4.43 -16.00
CA ILE A 182 -0.09 3.71 -15.70
C ILE A 182 -1.08 4.70 -15.10
N LEU A 183 -2.22 4.91 -15.78
CA LEU A 183 -3.16 5.98 -15.47
C LEU A 183 -4.60 5.49 -15.59
N SER A 184 -5.44 5.86 -14.62
CA SER A 184 -6.89 5.58 -14.65
C SER A 184 -7.18 4.09 -14.76
N THR A 185 -6.71 3.31 -13.80
CA THR A 185 -6.93 1.86 -13.75
C THR A 185 -8.07 1.54 -12.78
N GLY A 186 -8.93 0.60 -13.14
CA GLY A 186 -10.08 0.19 -12.33
C GLY A 186 -9.71 -0.52 -11.04
N GLY A 187 -8.58 -1.24 -11.03
CA GLY A 187 -8.01 -1.89 -9.86
C GLY A 187 -6.51 -1.66 -9.72
N THR A 188 -5.75 -2.72 -9.42
CA THR A 188 -4.31 -2.66 -9.14
C THR A 188 -3.50 -2.44 -10.40
N ALA A 189 -2.47 -1.57 -10.35
CA ALA A 189 -1.61 -1.34 -11.51
C ALA A 189 -0.71 -2.55 -11.80
N ILE A 190 0.03 -3.05 -10.81
CA ILE A 190 0.93 -4.20 -10.95
C ILE A 190 0.64 -5.20 -9.85
N ALA A 191 0.18 -6.40 -10.22
CA ALA A 191 -0.08 -7.49 -9.29
C ALA A 191 0.89 -8.66 -9.51
N LEU A 192 1.52 -9.11 -8.43
CA LEU A 192 2.35 -10.32 -8.39
C LEU A 192 1.64 -11.35 -7.53
N TRP A 193 1.31 -12.52 -8.10
CA TRP A 193 0.59 -13.55 -7.38
C TRP A 193 1.06 -14.96 -7.75
N GLY A 194 1.83 -15.60 -6.87
CA GLY A 194 2.28 -16.98 -7.04
C GLY A 194 1.29 -18.07 -6.63
N TYR A 195 1.63 -19.30 -7.00
CA TYR A 195 1.00 -20.52 -6.53
C TYR A 195 1.92 -21.22 -5.51
N THR A 196 1.29 -21.83 -4.50
CA THR A 196 1.95 -22.69 -3.52
C THR A 196 1.31 -24.07 -3.50
N ASN A 197 1.97 -25.03 -2.87
CA ASN A 197 1.44 -26.37 -2.68
C ASN A 197 0.84 -26.53 -1.28
N GLY A 198 -0.22 -27.33 -1.23
CA GLY A 198 -0.85 -27.73 0.01
C GLY A 198 -0.06 -28.83 0.70
N THR A 199 -0.12 -28.85 2.03
CA THR A 199 0.39 -29.96 2.86
C THR A 199 -0.71 -30.95 3.23
N HIS A 200 -1.98 -30.66 2.86
CA HIS A 200 -3.15 -31.49 3.13
C HIS A 200 -3.99 -31.70 1.86
N PRO A 201 -4.52 -32.92 1.59
CA PRO A 201 -5.27 -33.23 0.36
C PRO A 201 -6.53 -32.39 0.10
N LEU A 202 -7.12 -31.79 1.16
CA LEU A 202 -8.30 -30.92 1.06
C LEU A 202 -7.97 -29.44 0.80
N GLN A 203 -6.69 -29.05 0.81
CA GLN A 203 -6.32 -27.68 0.49
C GLN A 203 -6.53 -27.40 -1.00
N PRO A 204 -7.16 -26.27 -1.37
CA PRO A 204 -7.33 -25.91 -2.78
C PRO A 204 -5.99 -25.88 -3.53
N ALA A 205 -5.98 -26.33 -4.77
CA ALA A 205 -4.79 -26.31 -5.61
C ALA A 205 -4.21 -24.88 -5.74
N GLY A 206 -2.88 -24.76 -5.71
CA GLY A 206 -2.22 -23.44 -5.77
C GLY A 206 -2.27 -22.66 -4.45
N THR A 207 -2.77 -23.27 -3.38
CA THR A 207 -2.81 -22.71 -2.03
C THR A 207 -2.04 -23.61 -1.06
N GLY A 208 -1.71 -23.09 0.12
CA GLY A 208 -0.93 -23.80 1.14
C GLY A 208 0.40 -23.12 1.46
N PRO A 209 1.15 -23.65 2.44
CA PRO A 209 2.36 -23.02 2.94
C PRO A 209 3.63 -23.42 2.15
N ASP A 210 3.60 -24.46 1.31
CA ASP A 210 4.81 -24.94 0.65
C ASP A 210 5.09 -24.18 -0.67
N GLY A 211 6.08 -23.31 -0.64
CA GLY A 211 6.58 -22.56 -1.80
C GLY A 211 7.79 -23.21 -2.49
N THR A 212 8.28 -24.36 -2.02
CA THR A 212 9.57 -24.92 -2.49
C THR A 212 9.57 -25.33 -3.98
N ALA A 213 8.39 -25.55 -4.56
CA ALA A 213 8.21 -25.85 -5.98
C ALA A 213 8.46 -24.65 -6.93
N GLY A 214 8.71 -23.45 -6.40
CA GLY A 214 9.15 -22.31 -7.21
C GLY A 214 8.10 -21.66 -8.12
N ASN A 215 6.81 -22.02 -7.98
CA ASN A 215 5.73 -21.59 -8.88
C ASN A 215 5.18 -20.17 -8.56
N PHE A 216 6.08 -19.19 -8.47
CA PHE A 216 5.76 -17.82 -8.10
C PHE A 216 6.63 -16.80 -8.85
N PRO A 217 6.28 -15.50 -8.92
CA PRO A 217 7.12 -14.47 -9.53
C PRO A 217 8.42 -14.25 -8.72
N ARG A 218 9.57 -14.23 -9.40
CA ARG A 218 10.88 -13.99 -8.77
C ARG A 218 11.80 -13.19 -9.70
N TYR A 219 12.67 -12.37 -9.12
CA TYR A 219 13.57 -11.47 -9.87
C TYR A 219 12.79 -10.46 -10.73
N THR A 220 11.67 -9.96 -10.20
CA THR A 220 10.86 -8.93 -10.87
C THR A 220 11.47 -7.57 -10.59
N THR A 221 11.60 -6.74 -11.62
CA THR A 221 12.00 -5.33 -11.50
C THR A 221 10.81 -4.44 -11.83
N VAL A 222 10.48 -3.53 -10.92
CA VAL A 222 9.47 -2.48 -11.09
C VAL A 222 10.19 -1.14 -10.89
N HIS A 223 10.58 -0.50 -11.99
CA HIS A 223 11.53 0.61 -11.95
C HIS A 223 11.09 1.85 -12.73
N GLY A 224 11.13 3.03 -12.13
CA GLY A 224 10.95 4.28 -12.89
C GLY A 224 9.54 4.49 -13.45
N ASN A 225 8.52 3.80 -12.92
CA ASN A 225 7.15 3.91 -13.42
C ASN A 225 6.44 5.13 -12.80
N PHE A 226 5.57 5.77 -13.58
CA PHE A 226 4.68 6.83 -13.13
C PHE A 226 3.25 6.29 -13.05
N ILE A 227 2.72 6.17 -11.84
CA ILE A 227 1.46 5.45 -11.58
C ILE A 227 0.53 6.38 -10.80
N ARG A 228 -0.68 6.63 -11.29
CA ARG A 228 -1.66 7.43 -10.56
C ARG A 228 -3.11 7.18 -10.96
N HIS A 229 -4.05 7.65 -10.13
CA HIS A 229 -5.49 7.53 -10.37
C HIS A 229 -5.88 6.06 -10.56
N LEU A 230 -5.66 5.24 -9.54
CA LEU A 230 -6.01 3.81 -9.56
C LEU A 230 -7.27 3.53 -8.76
N GLY A 231 -7.76 2.30 -8.85
CA GLY A 231 -8.88 1.84 -8.04
C GLY A 231 -10.17 2.60 -8.29
N ILE A 232 -10.43 2.97 -9.56
CA ILE A 232 -11.69 3.63 -9.96
C ILE A 232 -12.89 2.79 -9.52
N HIS A 233 -12.76 1.45 -9.59
CA HIS A 233 -13.82 0.51 -9.20
C HIS A 233 -13.43 -0.28 -7.94
N GLU A 234 -12.24 -0.86 -7.91
CA GLU A 234 -11.73 -1.69 -6.81
C GLU A 234 -10.93 -0.84 -5.82
N LYS A 235 -11.47 -0.63 -4.61
CA LYS A 235 -10.86 0.25 -3.61
C LYS A 235 -9.75 -0.42 -2.83
N GLN A 236 -9.74 -1.75 -2.79
CA GLN A 236 -8.62 -2.51 -2.25
C GLN A 236 -7.57 -2.79 -3.34
N SER A 237 -6.94 -1.71 -3.80
CA SER A 237 -5.98 -1.72 -4.92
C SER A 237 -4.73 -0.88 -4.62
N SER A 238 -3.65 -1.16 -5.34
CA SER A 238 -2.34 -0.51 -5.14
C SER A 238 -1.62 -0.26 -6.45
N CYS A 239 -0.57 0.56 -6.41
CA CYS A 239 0.38 0.66 -7.51
C CYS A 239 1.17 -0.65 -7.67
N LEU A 240 1.54 -1.27 -6.55
CA LEU A 240 2.10 -2.62 -6.51
C LEU A 240 1.43 -3.45 -5.44
N PHE A 241 0.82 -4.56 -5.86
CA PHE A 241 0.35 -5.64 -5.00
C PHE A 241 1.29 -6.84 -5.14
N GLN A 242 1.74 -7.40 -4.02
CA GLN A 242 2.56 -8.59 -4.00
C GLN A 242 2.00 -9.63 -3.04
N ALA A 243 1.80 -10.86 -3.53
CA ALA A 243 1.52 -12.03 -2.72
C ALA A 243 2.20 -13.27 -3.29
N LYS A 244 2.76 -14.12 -2.42
CA LYS A 244 3.50 -15.33 -2.82
C LYS A 244 4.49 -15.01 -3.94
N ALA A 245 5.36 -14.03 -3.71
CA ALA A 245 6.42 -13.62 -4.62
C ALA A 245 7.62 -13.18 -3.81
N ALA A 246 8.81 -13.15 -4.43
CA ALA A 246 10.04 -12.87 -3.70
C ALA A 246 11.12 -12.25 -4.60
N GLN A 247 12.09 -11.58 -3.98
CA GLN A 247 13.19 -10.93 -4.68
C GLN A 247 12.71 -9.98 -5.77
N THR A 248 11.74 -9.14 -5.40
CA THR A 248 11.23 -8.04 -6.22
C THR A 248 12.04 -6.78 -5.92
N TYR A 249 12.53 -6.12 -6.97
CA TYR A 249 13.21 -4.84 -6.89
C TYR A 249 12.26 -3.72 -7.34
N VAL A 250 11.84 -2.88 -6.41
CA VAL A 250 10.87 -1.80 -6.61
C VAL A 250 11.57 -0.48 -6.37
N SER A 251 11.88 0.28 -7.43
CA SER A 251 12.59 1.54 -7.24
C SER A 251 12.28 2.67 -8.18
N ASN A 252 12.51 3.90 -7.72
CA ASN A 252 12.35 5.11 -8.55
C ASN A 252 10.94 5.27 -9.14
N ASN A 253 9.92 4.66 -8.54
CA ASN A 253 8.55 4.81 -9.00
C ASN A 253 7.91 6.03 -8.30
N ILE A 254 6.98 6.68 -9.01
CA ILE A 254 6.10 7.70 -8.44
C ILE A 254 4.68 7.10 -8.42
N CYS A 255 4.06 7.07 -7.25
CA CYS A 255 2.73 6.52 -7.04
C CYS A 255 1.88 7.47 -6.19
N PHE A 256 0.74 7.92 -6.71
CA PHE A 256 -0.16 8.79 -5.96
C PHE A 256 -1.60 8.78 -6.48
N ASP A 257 -2.51 9.35 -5.70
CA ASP A 257 -3.94 9.38 -5.99
C ASP A 257 -4.49 7.96 -6.12
N VAL A 258 -4.44 7.24 -5.00
CA VAL A 258 -4.81 5.83 -4.88
C VAL A 258 -5.71 5.61 -3.65
N PRO A 259 -6.72 4.73 -3.73
CA PRO A 259 -7.73 4.61 -2.68
C PRO A 259 -7.25 3.92 -1.41
N ARG A 260 -6.14 3.16 -1.48
CA ARG A 260 -5.53 2.37 -0.40
C ARG A 260 -4.01 2.58 -0.39
N ALA A 261 -3.25 1.66 0.19
CA ALA A 261 -1.79 1.69 0.20
C ALA A 261 -1.21 1.73 -1.23
N GLY A 262 -0.18 2.54 -1.44
CA GLY A 262 0.52 2.61 -2.72
C GLY A 262 1.29 1.33 -3.05
N ILE A 263 1.92 0.73 -2.04
CA ILE A 263 2.60 -0.57 -2.14
C ILE A 263 2.04 -1.50 -1.07
N ASN A 264 1.66 -2.71 -1.45
CA ASN A 264 1.20 -3.75 -0.53
C ASN A 264 1.99 -5.05 -0.71
N LEU A 265 2.62 -5.50 0.37
CA LEU A 265 3.25 -6.81 0.50
C LEU A 265 2.34 -7.70 1.36
N ASN A 266 1.47 -8.48 0.72
CA ASN A 266 0.38 -9.21 1.36
C ASN A 266 0.82 -10.45 2.16
N ASP A 267 2.10 -10.80 2.11
CA ASP A 267 2.76 -11.86 2.87
C ASP A 267 4.29 -11.64 2.93
N GLY A 268 4.96 -12.27 3.90
CA GLY A 268 6.43 -12.30 3.99
C GLY A 268 7.06 -13.34 3.04
N PHE A 269 6.30 -14.38 2.68
CA PHE A 269 6.64 -15.49 1.78
C PHE A 269 8.14 -15.86 1.73
N GLY A 270 8.85 -15.47 0.68
CA GLY A 270 10.29 -15.74 0.52
C GLY A 270 11.18 -14.51 0.80
N GLY A 271 10.57 -13.33 0.95
CA GLY A 271 11.24 -12.06 1.18
C GLY A 271 12.32 -11.70 0.15
N GLY A 272 13.41 -11.09 0.63
CA GLY A 272 14.53 -10.64 -0.21
C GLY A 272 14.16 -9.52 -1.18
N ASN A 273 13.06 -8.82 -0.92
CA ASN A 273 12.61 -7.69 -1.73
C ASN A 273 13.42 -6.45 -1.39
N ASN A 274 13.48 -5.52 -2.33
CA ASN A 274 14.15 -4.24 -2.15
C ASN A 274 13.24 -3.11 -2.65
N VAL A 275 12.67 -2.35 -1.73
CA VAL A 275 11.75 -1.24 -2.01
C VAL A 275 12.46 0.07 -1.71
N SER A 276 12.87 0.80 -2.74
CA SER A 276 13.76 1.94 -2.52
C SER A 276 13.64 3.09 -3.51
N TRP A 277 13.92 4.32 -3.07
CA TRP A 277 13.82 5.52 -3.91
C TRP A 277 12.44 5.71 -4.58
N ASN A 278 11.36 5.22 -3.98
CA ASN A 278 10.01 5.49 -4.46
C ASN A 278 9.44 6.76 -3.82
N LEU A 279 8.59 7.47 -4.56
CA LEU A 279 7.77 8.57 -4.06
C LEU A 279 6.32 8.10 -3.94
N LEU A 280 5.79 8.06 -2.72
CA LEU A 280 4.39 7.74 -2.42
C LEU A 280 3.71 8.95 -1.76
N PHE A 281 2.56 9.39 -2.26
CA PHE A 281 1.76 10.46 -1.65
C PHE A 281 0.30 10.34 -2.08
N GLN A 282 -0.65 10.98 -1.39
CA GLN A 282 -2.09 10.81 -1.69
C GLN A 282 -2.52 9.33 -1.75
N THR A 283 -2.07 8.55 -0.78
CA THR A 283 -2.46 7.16 -0.58
C THR A 283 -3.57 7.07 0.46
N CYS A 284 -4.36 5.99 0.45
CA CYS A 284 -5.48 5.83 1.38
C CYS A 284 -6.50 6.99 1.24
N GLY A 285 -6.73 7.45 0.00
CA GLY A 285 -7.61 8.60 -0.27
C GLY A 285 -9.10 8.29 -0.19
N GLU A 286 -9.49 7.02 -0.24
CA GLU A 286 -10.89 6.58 -0.20
C GLU A 286 -11.15 5.47 0.85
N SER A 287 -10.13 5.14 1.64
CA SER A 287 -10.20 4.12 2.68
C SER A 287 -9.03 4.26 3.66
N GLY A 288 -9.13 3.73 4.89
CA GLY A 288 -8.08 3.84 5.92
C GLY A 288 -7.72 2.55 6.64
N ASP A 289 -7.07 2.62 7.81
CA ASP A 289 -6.52 1.49 8.57
C ASP A 289 -5.35 0.80 7.86
N HIS A 290 -4.57 1.57 7.09
CA HIS A 290 -3.38 1.15 6.34
C HIS A 290 -2.34 2.26 6.36
N GLY A 291 -1.06 1.92 6.15
CA GLY A 291 -0.02 2.88 5.79
C GLY A 291 0.07 3.15 4.28
N ALA A 292 0.89 4.13 3.92
CA ALA A 292 1.20 4.42 2.51
C ALA A 292 1.90 3.23 1.82
N LEU A 293 2.74 2.52 2.57
CA LEU A 293 3.23 1.18 2.27
C LEU A 293 2.73 0.23 3.36
N ASN A 294 2.18 -0.92 2.98
CA ASN A 294 1.60 -1.88 3.93
C ASN A 294 2.17 -3.28 3.76
N THR A 295 2.42 -3.99 4.87
CA THR A 295 2.90 -5.37 4.89
C THR A 295 2.06 -6.27 5.79
N TRP A 296 1.94 -7.55 5.44
CA TRP A 296 1.36 -8.60 6.29
C TRP A 296 2.23 -9.84 6.30
N ASP A 297 2.05 -10.70 7.31
CA ASP A 297 2.57 -12.07 7.30
C ASP A 297 1.81 -13.03 8.24
N ARG A 298 0.49 -13.14 8.07
CA ARG A 298 -0.36 -14.03 8.90
C ARG A 298 -0.26 -15.53 8.56
N GLN A 299 0.60 -15.91 7.62
CA GLN A 299 0.76 -17.30 7.20
C GLN A 299 2.24 -17.60 7.00
N SER A 300 2.78 -18.57 7.74
CA SER A 300 4.14 -19.06 7.47
C SER A 300 4.22 -19.83 6.16
N PHE A 301 5.30 -19.61 5.41
CA PHE A 301 5.60 -20.31 4.18
C PHE A 301 6.95 -21.01 4.27
N VAL A 302 7.06 -22.21 3.73
CA VAL A 302 8.35 -22.87 3.53
C VAL A 302 8.86 -22.52 2.15
N THR A 303 10.03 -21.87 2.08
CA THR A 303 10.66 -21.50 0.81
C THR A 303 12.15 -21.85 0.81
N THR A 304 12.77 -21.87 -0.36
CA THR A 304 14.22 -22.00 -0.54
C THR A 304 14.89 -20.68 -0.91
N VAL A 305 14.17 -19.55 -0.79
CA VAL A 305 14.62 -18.26 -1.35
C VAL A 305 15.85 -17.70 -0.64
N ARG A 306 15.90 -17.84 0.70
CA ARG A 306 16.92 -17.22 1.54
C ARG A 306 18.34 -17.70 1.22
N ASP A 307 18.54 -19.01 1.20
CA ASP A 307 19.87 -19.63 1.10
C ASP A 307 19.87 -20.95 0.28
N GLY A 308 18.75 -21.30 -0.35
CA GLY A 308 18.57 -22.55 -1.07
C GLY A 308 18.04 -23.71 -0.22
N THR A 309 18.03 -23.60 1.11
CA THR A 309 17.51 -24.62 2.03
C THR A 309 16.04 -24.34 2.33
N PRO A 310 15.14 -25.35 2.32
CA PRO A 310 13.75 -25.18 2.75
C PRO A 310 13.68 -24.65 4.18
N SER A 311 13.08 -23.48 4.38
CA SER A 311 12.93 -22.84 5.68
C SER A 311 11.66 -21.98 5.75
N VAL A 312 11.15 -21.79 6.97
CA VAL A 312 10.08 -20.82 7.27
C VAL A 312 10.59 -19.40 7.47
N VAL A 313 11.92 -19.23 7.54
CA VAL A 313 12.55 -17.92 7.68
C VAL A 313 12.82 -17.34 6.29
N PRO A 314 12.16 -16.24 5.89
CA PRO A 314 12.39 -15.60 4.60
C PRO A 314 13.75 -14.90 4.56
N ALA A 315 14.18 -14.48 3.37
CA ALA A 315 15.23 -13.46 3.27
C ALA A 315 14.68 -12.12 3.77
N THR A 316 15.52 -11.32 4.43
CA THR A 316 15.13 -9.97 4.87
C THR A 316 14.69 -9.11 3.68
N THR A 317 13.57 -8.42 3.81
CA THR A 317 13.13 -7.39 2.86
C THR A 317 13.65 -6.03 3.32
N ALA A 318 14.29 -5.28 2.41
CA ALA A 318 14.78 -3.94 2.68
C ALA A 318 13.81 -2.88 2.13
N ILE A 319 13.48 -1.88 2.94
CA ILE A 319 12.64 -0.73 2.58
C ILE A 319 13.43 0.54 2.90
N HIS A 320 13.99 1.21 1.90
CA HIS A 320 14.95 2.27 2.18
C HIS A 320 14.99 3.42 1.19
N HIS A 321 15.36 4.62 1.64
CA HIS A 321 15.48 5.79 0.78
C HIS A 321 14.19 6.16 0.03
N ASN A 322 13.02 5.76 0.54
CA ASN A 322 11.74 6.17 -0.02
C ASN A 322 11.34 7.54 0.55
N PHE A 323 10.71 8.36 -0.27
CA PHE A 323 10.03 9.57 0.17
C PHE A 323 8.52 9.31 0.21
N ILE A 324 7.94 9.33 1.41
CA ILE A 324 6.56 8.92 1.63
C ILE A 324 5.82 10.03 2.36
N VAL A 325 4.68 10.46 1.81
CA VAL A 325 3.76 11.42 2.44
C VAL A 325 2.46 10.68 2.74
N ALA A 326 2.17 10.46 4.02
CA ALA A 326 0.98 9.75 4.50
C ALA A 326 -0.11 10.77 4.92
N ASP A 327 -0.69 11.47 3.94
CA ASP A 327 -1.50 12.69 4.11
C ASP A 327 -3.02 12.49 4.28
N TYR A 328 -3.60 11.40 3.79
CA TYR A 328 -5.03 11.05 3.99
C TYR A 328 -5.21 10.07 5.16
N ASP A 329 -6.06 9.04 5.00
CA ASP A 329 -6.31 8.01 6.01
C ASP A 329 -5.21 6.93 6.00
N ALA A 330 -3.97 7.32 5.69
CA ALA A 330 -2.78 6.48 5.80
C ALA A 330 -2.32 6.37 7.28
N ASP A 331 -3.25 6.12 8.18
CA ASP A 331 -3.10 6.16 9.64
C ASP A 331 -2.25 5.02 10.21
N GLY A 332 -2.02 3.96 9.42
CA GLY A 332 -1.03 2.90 9.70
C GLY A 332 0.43 3.40 9.58
N GLY A 333 0.64 4.62 9.06
CA GLY A 333 1.93 5.30 9.04
C GLY A 333 2.65 5.25 7.69
N MET A 334 3.96 5.49 7.73
CA MET A 334 4.82 5.48 6.54
C MET A 334 4.95 4.06 5.98
N VAL A 335 5.37 3.15 6.87
CA VAL A 335 5.35 1.71 6.67
C VAL A 335 4.47 1.13 7.75
N ASP A 336 3.36 0.54 7.31
CA ASP A 336 2.44 -0.21 8.14
C ASP A 336 2.88 -1.68 8.15
N ASN A 337 3.66 -2.05 9.17
CA ASN A 337 3.93 -3.45 9.44
C ASN A 337 2.77 -4.05 10.24
N ASP A 338 1.79 -4.52 9.49
CA ASP A 338 0.58 -5.08 10.05
C ASP A 338 0.77 -6.56 10.42
N ASP A 339 -0.32 -7.23 10.79
CA ASP A 339 -0.33 -8.54 11.44
C ASP A 339 0.70 -9.56 10.92
N GLY A 340 1.54 -10.03 11.86
CA GLY A 340 2.54 -11.06 11.62
C GLY A 340 3.79 -10.59 10.87
N SER A 341 3.79 -9.38 10.29
CA SER A 341 4.89 -8.86 9.47
C SER A 341 6.24 -9.05 10.14
N SER A 342 7.14 -9.73 9.45
CA SER A 342 8.44 -10.12 10.00
C SER A 342 9.58 -10.03 8.99
N PHE A 343 10.81 -9.86 9.49
CA PHE A 343 12.05 -9.81 8.70
C PHE A 343 12.14 -8.60 7.73
N TYR A 344 11.78 -7.41 8.22
CA TYR A 344 11.92 -6.14 7.49
C TYR A 344 13.09 -5.30 8.03
N ASP A 345 13.82 -4.65 7.13
CA ASP A 345 14.89 -3.69 7.42
C ASP A 345 14.54 -2.36 6.76
N GLU A 346 14.07 -1.41 7.56
CA GLU A 346 13.53 -0.13 7.15
C GLU A 346 14.49 1.00 7.50
N TYR A 347 15.13 1.61 6.51
CA TYR A 347 16.14 2.61 6.82
C TYR A 347 16.30 3.74 5.83
N SER A 348 16.78 4.88 6.33
CA SER A 348 17.05 6.06 5.51
C SER A 348 15.85 6.53 4.68
N ASN A 349 14.62 6.24 5.11
CA ASN A 349 13.42 6.78 4.49
C ASN A 349 13.12 8.17 5.04
N PHE A 350 12.47 9.00 4.21
CA PHE A 350 11.90 10.26 4.64
C PHE A 350 10.38 10.15 4.60
N GLY A 351 9.76 10.12 5.78
CA GLY A 351 8.32 10.07 5.97
C GLY A 351 7.78 11.43 6.40
N ILE A 352 6.69 11.89 5.81
CA ILE A 352 5.91 13.04 6.27
C ILE A 352 4.51 12.55 6.63
N TYR A 353 3.98 12.99 7.76
CA TYR A 353 2.67 12.61 8.31
C TYR A 353 2.50 11.13 8.69
N GLY A 354 3.43 10.25 8.30
CA GLY A 354 3.47 8.86 8.72
C GLY A 354 4.50 8.62 9.82
N GLY A 355 4.17 7.74 10.78
CA GLY A 355 5.13 7.19 11.74
C GLY A 355 5.54 5.75 11.40
N ALA A 356 6.21 5.10 12.34
CA ALA A 356 6.61 3.71 12.28
C ALA A 356 5.60 2.81 13.01
N LYS A 357 4.82 2.02 12.29
CA LYS A 357 4.08 0.89 12.87
C LYS A 357 4.98 -0.34 12.80
N MET A 358 5.42 -0.79 13.96
CA MET A 358 6.50 -1.78 14.08
C MET A 358 6.01 -3.16 14.52
N GLY A 359 4.75 -3.32 14.88
CA GLY A 359 4.27 -4.65 15.24
C GLY A 359 2.78 -4.65 15.47
N ASN A 360 2.13 -5.67 14.89
CA ASN A 360 0.76 -6.04 15.17
C ASN A 360 0.67 -7.58 15.16
N TYR A 361 -0.11 -8.16 16.07
CA TYR A 361 -0.34 -9.61 16.21
C TYR A 361 0.88 -10.51 15.91
N ASP A 362 1.89 -10.44 16.78
CA ASP A 362 3.05 -11.36 16.80
C ASP A 362 4.02 -11.29 15.61
N GLY A 363 4.04 -10.19 14.86
CA GLY A 363 5.18 -9.87 13.99
C GLY A 363 6.48 -9.65 14.78
N HIS A 364 7.62 -9.91 14.17
CA HIS A 364 8.94 -9.84 14.84
C HIS A 364 10.10 -9.54 13.88
N ALA A 365 11.32 -9.41 14.41
CA ALA A 365 12.57 -9.28 13.66
C ALA A 365 12.60 -8.09 12.66
N LYS A 366 11.92 -6.98 12.97
CA LYS A 366 12.00 -5.77 12.16
C LYS A 366 12.93 -4.74 12.79
N ARG A 367 13.55 -3.97 11.91
CA ARG A 367 14.55 -2.96 12.26
C ARG A 367 14.17 -1.70 11.52
N SER A 368 13.85 -0.64 12.26
CA SER A 368 13.63 0.69 11.71
C SER A 368 14.73 1.60 12.19
N HIS A 369 15.56 2.11 11.28
CA HIS A 369 16.71 2.92 11.66
C HIS A 369 17.15 3.98 10.66
N GLY A 370 17.71 5.08 11.16
CA GLY A 370 18.21 6.15 10.29
C GLY A 370 17.13 6.83 9.45
N ASN A 371 15.84 6.64 9.76
CA ASN A 371 14.73 7.28 9.06
C ASN A 371 14.47 8.68 9.63
N VAL A 372 13.86 9.55 8.83
CA VAL A 372 13.34 10.84 9.27
C VAL A 372 11.82 10.79 9.18
N PHE A 373 11.14 10.90 10.32
CA PHE A 373 9.69 10.99 10.45
C PHE A 373 9.31 12.43 10.80
N ALA A 374 8.85 13.18 9.81
CA ALA A 374 8.37 14.55 9.98
C ALA A 374 6.86 14.56 10.22
N PHE A 375 6.45 15.17 11.32
CA PHE A 375 5.07 15.32 11.76
C PHE A 375 4.30 13.99 11.85
N PRO A 376 4.86 12.94 12.46
CA PRO A 376 4.33 11.60 12.33
C PRO A 376 2.95 11.43 13.00
N ASN A 377 2.10 10.65 12.35
CA ASN A 377 0.76 10.31 12.81
C ASN A 377 0.48 8.82 12.52
N VAL A 378 1.03 7.92 13.35
CA VAL A 378 0.69 6.49 13.31
C VAL A 378 -0.29 6.14 14.44
N TYR A 379 -1.52 5.81 14.08
CA TYR A 379 -2.67 5.63 14.98
C TYR A 379 -2.76 6.72 16.06
N GLY A 380 -2.74 7.97 15.60
CA GLY A 380 -2.66 9.19 16.41
C GLY A 380 -1.27 9.82 16.36
N LYS A 381 -1.12 10.98 17.00
CA LYS A 381 0.12 11.79 17.03
C LYS A 381 1.26 11.06 17.76
N SER A 382 1.84 10.09 17.06
CA SER A 382 2.85 9.15 17.54
C SER A 382 3.95 8.99 16.50
N CYS A 383 5.21 8.91 16.92
CA CYS A 383 6.31 8.58 15.98
C CYS A 383 6.46 7.07 15.78
N PHE A 384 6.30 6.31 16.86
CA PHE A 384 6.38 4.86 16.86
C PHE A 384 5.11 4.28 17.47
N TRP A 385 4.59 3.21 16.87
CA TRP A 385 3.49 2.43 17.40
C TRP A 385 3.80 0.92 17.37
N ASN A 386 3.48 0.23 18.47
CA ASN A 386 3.67 -1.22 18.57
C ASN A 386 2.58 -1.91 19.38
N TRP A 387 2.14 -3.06 18.86
CA TRP A 387 1.31 -4.04 19.54
C TRP A 387 1.92 -5.45 19.35
N ALA A 388 2.83 -5.81 20.25
CA ALA A 388 3.26 -7.20 20.40
C ALA A 388 2.05 -8.06 20.83
N GLY A 389 1.86 -9.19 20.16
CA GLY A 389 0.73 -10.09 20.38
C GLY A 389 0.91 -10.94 21.65
N TRP A 390 0.65 -12.24 21.54
CA TRP A 390 0.60 -13.16 22.68
C TRP A 390 1.86 -13.99 22.90
N PHE A 391 2.78 -14.02 21.93
CA PHE A 391 3.96 -14.88 22.02
C PHE A 391 5.19 -14.11 22.54
N PRO A 392 5.99 -14.73 23.43
CA PRO A 392 7.23 -14.14 23.88
C PRO A 392 8.22 -14.05 22.70
N ILE A 393 8.61 -12.83 22.33
CA ILE A 393 9.57 -12.56 21.25
C ILE A 393 11.00 -12.57 21.82
N GLU A 394 11.49 -13.74 22.24
CA GLU A 394 12.84 -13.86 22.80
C GLU A 394 13.90 -13.68 21.69
N GLY A 395 14.70 -12.61 21.77
CA GLY A 395 15.84 -12.36 20.87
C GLY A 395 15.53 -11.64 19.54
N GLU A 396 14.26 -11.60 19.13
CA GLU A 396 13.81 -11.02 17.84
C GLU A 396 12.87 -9.82 18.03
N SER A 397 12.93 -9.15 19.18
CA SER A 397 12.13 -7.94 19.46
C SER A 397 12.42 -6.83 18.44
N GLU A 398 11.42 -5.98 18.23
CA GLU A 398 11.51 -4.86 17.29
C GLU A 398 12.61 -3.89 17.68
N ARG A 399 13.32 -3.35 16.68
CA ARG A 399 14.42 -2.40 16.91
C ARG A 399 14.11 -1.07 16.26
N PHE A 400 14.10 0.00 17.06
CA PHE A 400 13.84 1.37 16.61
C PHE A 400 14.98 2.29 17.06
N TYR A 401 15.94 2.55 16.17
CA TYR A 401 17.18 3.23 16.56
C TYR A 401 17.73 4.19 15.52
N GLU A 402 18.47 5.21 15.95
CA GLU A 402 19.08 6.22 15.05
C GLU A 402 18.06 6.96 14.16
N ASN A 403 16.77 6.88 14.47
CA ASN A 403 15.72 7.60 13.76
C ASN A 403 15.61 9.04 14.25
N THR A 404 15.08 9.89 13.39
CA THR A 404 14.71 11.27 13.72
C THR A 404 13.19 11.41 13.72
N CYS A 405 12.60 11.80 14.85
CA CYS A 405 11.17 12.08 14.99
C CYS A 405 10.95 13.58 15.19
N ILE A 406 10.16 14.24 14.33
CA ILE A 406 9.87 15.67 14.43
C ILE A 406 8.36 15.85 14.66
N MET A 407 7.96 16.03 15.91
CA MET A 407 6.57 16.09 16.38
C MET A 407 5.98 17.50 16.19
N ASP A 408 4.69 17.64 15.88
CA ASP A 408 4.05 18.95 15.62
C ASP A 408 3.31 19.57 16.83
N GLY A 409 3.39 18.92 18.00
CA GLY A 409 2.74 19.38 19.23
C GLY A 409 3.50 18.95 20.50
N PRO A 410 3.34 19.67 21.63
CA PRO A 410 3.92 19.26 22.90
C PRO A 410 3.21 18.02 23.46
N ALA A 411 3.91 17.26 24.31
CA ALA A 411 3.40 16.07 24.99
C ALA A 411 2.81 15.01 24.03
N GLN A 412 3.30 14.94 22.79
CA GLN A 412 2.93 13.90 21.84
C GLN A 412 3.63 12.57 22.16
N ASN A 413 3.08 11.47 21.66
CA ASN A 413 3.66 10.15 21.90
C ASN A 413 4.93 10.01 21.06
N TYR A 414 6.10 10.09 21.67
CA TYR A 414 7.30 9.65 20.98
C TYR A 414 7.17 8.14 20.65
N ILE A 415 6.75 7.36 21.63
CA ILE A 415 6.48 5.92 21.52
C ILE A 415 5.09 5.65 22.08
N ALA A 416 4.29 4.89 21.34
CA ALA A 416 3.02 4.35 21.80
C ALA A 416 3.03 2.82 21.73
N MET A 417 2.79 2.18 22.86
CA MET A 417 2.70 0.72 22.96
C MET A 417 1.36 0.32 23.57
N LEU A 418 0.80 -0.82 23.16
CA LEU A 418 -0.37 -1.38 23.82
C LEU A 418 0.00 -2.09 25.15
N PRO A 419 -0.94 -2.27 26.09
CA PRO A 419 -0.66 -2.80 27.42
C PRO A 419 0.01 -4.18 27.44
N GLN A 420 -0.12 -4.94 26.35
CA GLN A 420 0.49 -6.26 26.17
C GLN A 420 2.01 -6.19 25.93
N SER A 421 2.50 -5.04 25.47
CA SER A 421 3.88 -4.88 24.99
C SER A 421 4.79 -4.15 25.98
N CYS A 422 4.26 -3.78 27.16
CA CYS A 422 4.99 -2.98 28.14
C CYS A 422 4.30 -2.95 29.52
N SER A 423 5.10 -2.66 30.54
CA SER A 423 4.67 -2.25 31.87
C SER A 423 5.72 -1.31 32.45
N PHE A 424 5.33 -0.11 32.89
CA PHE A 424 6.28 0.80 33.54
C PHE A 424 6.71 0.35 34.94
N ALA A 425 5.93 -0.54 35.57
CA ALA A 425 6.29 -1.14 36.86
C ALA A 425 7.34 -2.26 36.70
N ASP A 426 7.43 -2.86 35.52
CA ASP A 426 8.37 -3.92 35.20
C ASP A 426 8.97 -3.70 33.79
N PRO A 427 10.08 -2.95 33.68
CA PRO A 427 10.75 -2.65 32.41
C PRO A 427 11.15 -3.89 31.59
N SER A 428 11.27 -5.07 32.21
CA SER A 428 11.63 -6.31 31.50
C SER A 428 10.55 -6.79 30.52
N THR A 429 9.31 -6.28 30.68
CA THR A 429 8.17 -6.58 29.81
C THR A 429 8.15 -5.79 28.50
N VAL A 430 9.02 -4.78 28.36
CA VAL A 430 9.08 -3.95 27.15
C VAL A 430 9.71 -4.74 26.01
N SER A 431 8.91 -5.06 24.99
CA SER A 431 9.28 -5.92 23.87
C SER A 431 9.86 -5.18 22.66
N VAL A 432 10.50 -4.04 22.89
CA VAL A 432 11.12 -3.19 21.85
C VAL A 432 12.47 -2.66 22.34
N HIS A 433 13.45 -2.67 21.43
CA HIS A 433 14.76 -2.07 21.64
C HIS A 433 14.83 -0.69 20.99
N VAL A 434 14.85 0.34 21.81
CA VAL A 434 14.94 1.74 21.39
C VAL A 434 16.30 2.31 21.78
N ARG A 435 16.97 3.05 20.90
CA ARG A 435 18.21 3.77 21.24
C ARG A 435 18.59 4.84 20.21
N ASP A 436 19.42 5.79 20.63
CA ASP A 436 20.14 6.73 19.76
C ASP A 436 19.24 7.55 18.80
N ASN A 437 17.96 7.73 19.13
CA ASN A 437 17.00 8.49 18.35
C ASN A 437 17.08 9.99 18.66
N LYS A 438 16.85 10.82 17.64
CA LYS A 438 16.73 12.28 17.77
C LYS A 438 15.27 12.67 17.72
N VAL A 439 14.75 13.23 18.80
CA VAL A 439 13.36 13.63 18.90
C VAL A 439 13.27 15.15 19.00
N PHE A 440 12.39 15.74 18.22
CA PHE A 440 12.13 17.17 18.22
C PHE A 440 10.65 17.41 18.49
N ALA A 441 10.33 18.30 19.43
CA ALA A 441 8.96 18.67 19.75
C ALA A 441 8.90 20.10 20.31
N PRO A 442 7.76 20.80 20.24
CA PRO A 442 7.55 22.04 20.98
C PRO A 442 7.90 21.87 22.45
N ASN A 443 8.66 22.82 23.00
CA ASN A 443 9.17 22.82 24.39
C ASN A 443 10.06 21.61 24.75
N ALA A 444 10.56 20.87 23.76
CA ALA A 444 11.27 19.61 23.97
C ALA A 444 10.48 18.62 24.84
N ASP A 445 9.15 18.60 24.67
CA ASP A 445 8.23 17.83 25.50
C ASP A 445 7.57 16.70 24.72
N VAL A 446 7.89 15.46 25.11
CA VAL A 446 7.30 14.23 24.57
C VAL A 446 7.07 13.21 25.69
N ILE A 447 6.12 12.31 25.44
CA ILE A 447 5.77 11.24 26.36
C ILE A 447 5.96 9.87 25.71
N VAL A 448 6.10 8.85 26.55
CA VAL A 448 5.98 7.44 26.17
C VAL A 448 4.68 6.92 26.73
N ARG A 449 3.87 6.25 25.90
CA ARG A 449 2.59 5.66 26.27
C ARG A 449 2.69 4.14 26.31
N CYS A 450 2.16 3.57 27.37
CA CYS A 450 1.98 2.14 27.56
C CYS A 450 0.52 1.86 27.95
N GLY A 451 -0.30 1.46 26.97
CA GLY A 451 -1.74 1.37 27.15
C GLY A 451 -2.36 2.73 27.46
N THR A 452 -3.05 2.84 28.59
CA THR A 452 -3.60 4.10 29.11
C THR A 452 -2.61 4.88 29.98
N ASN A 453 -1.48 4.27 30.34
CA ASN A 453 -0.47 4.92 31.17
C ASN A 453 0.49 5.73 30.31
N THR A 454 0.96 6.86 30.84
CA THR A 454 1.95 7.70 30.19
C THR A 454 3.12 7.97 31.13
N LEU A 455 4.28 8.24 30.54
CA LEU A 455 5.52 8.49 31.25
C LEU A 455 6.30 9.62 30.55
N PRO A 456 6.81 10.63 31.28
CA PRO A 456 7.70 11.61 30.69
C PRO A 456 8.98 10.96 30.14
N PHE A 457 9.52 11.50 29.04
CA PHE A 457 10.74 10.97 28.42
C PHE A 457 11.94 10.87 29.37
N SER A 458 12.08 11.80 30.32
CA SER A 458 13.15 11.75 31.33
C SER A 458 13.11 10.46 32.16
N ARG A 459 11.92 10.06 32.61
CA ARG A 459 11.74 8.82 33.38
C ARG A 459 11.92 7.59 32.50
N TRP A 460 11.56 7.67 31.22
CA TRP A 460 11.74 6.56 30.26
C TRP A 460 13.23 6.21 30.12
N LYS A 461 14.07 7.25 30.03
CA LYS A 461 15.52 7.09 30.01
C LYS A 461 16.09 6.56 31.32
N GLU A 462 15.57 7.00 32.47
CA GLU A 462 16.01 6.49 33.78
C GLU A 462 15.75 4.98 33.95
N LEU A 463 14.74 4.43 33.28
CA LEU A 463 14.48 2.99 33.23
C LEU A 463 15.48 2.21 32.34
N GLY A 464 16.37 2.91 31.63
CA GLY A 464 17.37 2.29 30.76
C GLY A 464 16.83 1.76 29.43
N LEU A 465 15.58 2.10 29.07
CA LEU A 465 14.87 1.55 27.92
C LEU A 465 15.15 2.28 26.59
N ASP A 466 15.83 3.42 26.67
CA ASP A 466 16.18 4.25 25.50
C ASP A 466 17.50 5.01 25.68
N PRO A 467 18.62 4.27 25.72
CA PRO A 467 19.95 4.86 25.82
C PRO A 467 20.28 5.70 24.59
N GLY A 468 21.02 6.80 24.80
CA GLY A 468 21.52 7.65 23.71
C GLY A 468 20.51 8.61 23.08
N SER A 469 19.20 8.35 23.19
CA SER A 469 18.19 9.23 22.58
C SER A 469 18.11 10.62 23.24
N THR A 470 17.79 11.62 22.44
CA THR A 470 17.73 13.04 22.85
C THR A 470 16.42 13.69 22.44
N VAL A 471 15.91 14.63 23.25
CA VAL A 471 14.77 15.48 22.89
C VAL A 471 15.22 16.95 22.83
N ALA A 472 14.81 17.68 21.80
CA ALA A 472 15.10 19.10 21.60
C ALA A 472 13.89 19.87 21.04
N ASN A 473 14.00 21.20 20.99
CA ASN A 473 13.01 22.05 20.34
C ASN A 473 12.99 21.85 18.82
N LEU A 474 11.85 22.15 18.20
CA LEU A 474 11.64 22.01 16.76
C LEU A 474 12.77 22.65 15.91
N PRO A 475 13.29 21.94 14.90
CA PRO A 475 14.17 22.53 13.90
C PRO A 475 13.37 23.45 12.96
N THR A 476 14.07 24.27 12.17
CA THR A 476 13.45 25.03 11.07
C THR A 476 13.00 24.09 9.94
N ASN A 477 12.04 24.51 9.12
CA ASN A 477 11.61 23.74 7.94
C ASN A 477 12.76 23.44 6.99
N ASP A 478 13.67 24.39 6.75
CA ASP A 478 14.87 24.19 5.93
C ASP A 478 15.74 23.06 6.48
N LYS A 479 15.85 22.94 7.80
CA LYS A 479 16.61 21.88 8.44
C LYS A 479 15.90 20.52 8.33
N VAL A 480 14.57 20.49 8.38
CA VAL A 480 13.79 19.26 8.11
C VAL A 480 14.02 18.79 6.67
N ILE A 481 13.97 19.71 5.70
CA ILE A 481 14.26 19.44 4.30
C ILE A 481 15.70 18.93 4.12
N GLU A 482 16.67 19.52 4.81
CA GLU A 482 18.06 19.06 4.80
C GLU A 482 18.21 17.64 5.35
N MET A 483 17.55 17.32 6.47
CA MET A 483 17.53 15.98 7.04
C MET A 483 16.93 14.95 6.07
N GLY A 484 15.78 15.29 5.47
CA GLY A 484 15.12 14.45 4.47
C GLY A 484 15.99 14.20 3.23
N ALA A 485 16.60 15.25 2.68
CA ALA A 485 17.50 15.11 1.54
C ALA A 485 18.74 14.27 1.85
N ALA A 486 19.30 14.42 3.07
CA ALA A 486 20.45 13.66 3.52
C ALA A 486 20.17 12.15 3.59
N VAL A 487 19.01 11.73 4.14
CA VAL A 487 18.66 10.30 4.21
C VAL A 487 18.29 9.72 2.84
N LEU A 488 17.72 10.54 1.95
CA LEU A 488 17.44 10.12 0.57
C LEU A 488 18.69 10.07 -0.31
N GLY A 489 19.81 10.64 0.14
CA GLY A 489 21.05 10.75 -0.64
C GLY A 489 20.92 11.69 -1.85
N VAL A 490 19.99 12.65 -1.80
CA VAL A 490 19.76 13.62 -2.89
C VAL A 490 20.40 14.96 -2.58
N PRO A 491 21.06 15.61 -3.56
CA PRO A 491 21.61 16.94 -3.35
C PRO A 491 20.47 17.95 -3.17
N LEU A 492 20.57 18.81 -2.17
CA LEU A 492 19.73 20.00 -2.09
C LEU A 492 20.21 20.98 -3.17
N THR A 493 19.60 20.95 -4.34
CA THR A 493 19.58 22.13 -5.19
C THR A 493 18.64 23.13 -4.54
N ILE A 494 19.19 23.92 -3.62
CA ILE A 494 18.52 25.13 -3.13
C ILE A 494 18.22 25.93 -4.40
N PRO A 495 16.95 26.18 -4.78
CA PRO A 495 16.68 27.18 -5.79
C PRO A 495 17.34 28.44 -5.24
N LEU A 496 18.25 29.06 -6.00
CA LEU A 496 18.67 30.41 -5.71
C LEU A 496 17.38 31.21 -5.57
N MET A 497 16.95 31.45 -4.33
CA MET A 497 15.96 32.47 -4.04
C MET A 497 16.68 33.74 -4.43
N GLY A 498 16.50 34.12 -5.69
CA GLY A 498 16.83 35.44 -6.16
C GLY A 498 16.20 36.38 -5.16
N SER A 499 17.05 37.24 -4.59
CA SER A 499 16.61 38.44 -3.90
C SER A 499 15.72 39.23 -4.87
N GLY A 500 14.43 38.94 -4.86
CA GLY A 500 13.40 39.76 -5.44
C GLY A 500 13.29 40.99 -4.57
N ARG A 501 14.07 42.02 -4.94
CA ARG A 501 13.76 43.40 -4.63
C ARG A 501 12.54 43.81 -5.46
N GLU A 502 11.70 44.60 -4.80
CA GLU A 502 10.50 45.36 -5.24
C GLU A 502 9.18 44.61 -5.36
#